data_AF-A0A357A6D4-F1
#
_entry.id   AF-A0A357A6D4-F1
#
_cell.length_a   1.000
_cell.length_b   1.000
_cell.length_c   1.000
_cell.angle_alpha   90.00
_cell.angle_beta   90.00
_cell.angle_gamma   90.00
#
_symmetry.space_group_name_H-M   'P 1'
#
loop_
_entity.id
_entity.type
_entity.pdbx_description
1 polymer ?
#
loop_
_entity_poly.entity_id
_entity_poly.type
_entity_poly.pdbx_seq_one_letter_code
_entity_poly.pdbx_strand_id
1 'polypeptide(L)'
;MAIFSEELGEKVTKSNFRSSIERCQIKFSHFAQDHAQIGSVTICGDTIQNQNSSTDMQSHLQKTPTLHHDLSEMPNLGRFYNRTSELQNLKTLIFTDKAQILTLTGIIGIGKTALITQLVQEIKHQFEYVIWRSLETCPTVAQMQNSLRDDKE
;
A
#
# COMPACT_ATOMS: atom_id res chain seq x y z
N MET A 1 1.55 6.72 -26.03
CA MET A 1 2.69 5.88 -26.46
C MET A 1 3.79 6.67 -27.17
N ALA A 2 3.49 7.77 -27.88
CA ALA A 2 4.52 8.58 -28.54
C ALA A 2 5.54 9.20 -27.57
N ILE A 3 5.08 9.78 -26.46
CA ILE A 3 5.93 10.46 -25.47
C ILE A 3 7.02 9.53 -24.90
N PHE A 4 6.66 8.31 -24.52
CA PHE A 4 7.64 7.34 -24.01
C PHE A 4 8.60 6.81 -25.06
N SER A 5 8.20 6.80 -26.34
CA SER A 5 9.08 6.32 -27.42
C SER A 5 10.19 7.32 -27.72
N GLU A 6 9.92 8.61 -27.52
CA GLU A 6 10.90 9.69 -27.68
C GLU A 6 11.93 9.70 -26.54
N GLU A 7 11.46 9.50 -25.30
CA GLU A 7 12.30 9.42 -24.10
C GLU A 7 13.23 8.18 -24.10
N LEU A 8 12.76 7.06 -24.66
CA LEU A 8 13.47 5.78 -24.65
C LEU A 8 14.30 5.52 -25.91
N GLY A 9 14.20 6.39 -26.92
CA GLY A 9 14.87 6.21 -28.22
C GLY A 9 14.43 4.98 -29.03
N GLU A 10 13.42 4.24 -28.55
CA GLU A 10 12.86 3.05 -29.19
C GLU A 10 11.33 3.15 -29.25
N LYS A 11 10.72 2.62 -30.31
CA LYS A 11 9.26 2.60 -30.45
C LYS A 11 8.62 1.70 -29.39
N VAL A 12 7.86 2.31 -28.48
CA VAL A 12 7.16 1.61 -27.40
C VAL A 12 5.73 1.25 -27.80
N THR A 13 5.42 -0.03 -27.67
CA THR A 13 4.13 -0.68 -27.91
C THR A 13 3.73 -1.48 -26.67
N LYS A 14 2.47 -1.93 -26.60
CA LYS A 14 1.96 -2.65 -25.42
C LYS A 14 2.74 -3.94 -25.12
N SER A 15 3.26 -4.63 -26.15
CA SER A 15 3.97 -5.91 -26.01
C SER A 15 5.44 -5.75 -25.64
N ASN A 16 6.07 -4.61 -25.93
CA ASN A 16 7.48 -4.36 -25.63
C ASN A 16 7.70 -3.39 -24.45
N PHE A 17 6.64 -2.77 -23.91
CA PHE A 17 6.71 -1.77 -22.84
C PHE A 17 7.55 -2.22 -21.64
N ARG A 18 7.35 -3.46 -21.18
CA ARG A 18 8.09 -4.01 -20.03
C ARG A 18 9.59 -4.10 -20.33
N SER A 19 9.96 -4.69 -21.46
CA SER A 19 11.36 -4.88 -21.82
C SER A 19 12.06 -3.57 -22.19
N SER A 20 11.33 -2.60 -22.75
CA SER A 20 11.83 -1.24 -23.01
C SER A 20 12.05 -0.44 -21.72
N ILE A 21 11.20 -0.58 -20.70
CA ILE A 21 11.42 0.02 -19.37
C ILE A 21 12.60 -0.63 -18.65
N GLU A 22 12.70 -1.96 -18.66
CA GLU A 22 13.77 -2.70 -17.98
C GLU A 22 15.16 -2.39 -18.57
N ARG A 23 15.24 -2.09 -19.87
CA ARG A 23 16.49 -1.67 -20.55
C ARG A 23 16.80 -0.19 -20.39
N CYS A 24 15.84 0.64 -20.00
CA CYS A 24 16.09 2.03 -19.70
C CYS A 24 16.88 2.12 -18.40
N GLN A 25 18.20 2.28 -18.50
CA GLN A 25 19.02 2.75 -17.38
C GLN A 25 18.58 4.17 -17.06
N ILE A 26 17.57 4.32 -16.20
CA ILE A 26 17.00 5.63 -15.96
C ILE A 26 18.06 6.50 -15.29
N LYS A 27 18.67 7.40 -16.07
CA LYS A 27 19.38 8.57 -15.56
C LYS A 27 18.34 9.54 -15.01
N PHE A 28 17.70 9.19 -13.89
CA PHE A 28 17.00 10.15 -13.03
C PHE A 28 18.05 10.92 -12.22
N SER A 29 18.91 11.66 -12.91
CA SER A 29 19.90 12.53 -12.28
C SER A 29 19.62 13.96 -12.72
N HIS A 30 18.44 14.50 -12.39
CA HIS A 30 18.17 15.95 -12.38
C HIS A 30 16.86 16.29 -11.66
N PHE A 31 16.62 15.72 -10.47
CA PHE A 31 15.67 16.30 -9.51
C PHE A 31 16.42 16.61 -8.22
N ALA A 32 16.89 17.86 -8.15
CA ALA A 32 17.39 18.59 -7.00
C ALA A 32 18.49 17.95 -6.15
N GLN A 33 19.66 18.60 -6.16
CA GLN A 33 20.63 18.56 -5.08
C GLN A 33 19.93 18.83 -3.75
N ASP A 34 19.83 17.82 -2.89
CA ASP A 34 20.17 18.00 -1.49
C ASP A 34 20.66 16.68 -0.86
N HIS A 35 21.62 16.81 0.04
CA HIS A 35 22.48 15.76 0.57
C HIS A 35 21.76 14.55 1.22
N ALA A 36 22.02 13.33 0.74
CA ALA A 36 22.38 12.15 1.55
C ALA A 36 22.69 10.93 0.68
N GLN A 37 23.65 10.13 1.14
CA GLN A 37 24.43 9.15 0.39
C GLN A 37 23.62 7.94 -0.11
N ILE A 38 23.93 7.52 -1.34
CA ILE A 38 23.57 6.22 -1.91
C ILE A 38 24.31 5.14 -1.12
N GLY A 39 23.61 4.45 -0.22
CA GLY A 39 24.03 3.16 0.32
C GLY A 39 23.67 2.05 -0.67
N SER A 40 24.65 1.26 -1.05
CA SER A 40 24.56 0.11 -1.96
C SER A 40 23.41 -0.84 -1.64
N VAL A 41 22.67 -1.23 -2.68
CA VAL A 41 21.67 -2.30 -2.64
C VAL A 41 22.38 -3.64 -2.40
N THR A 42 22.25 -4.20 -1.20
CA THR A 42 22.56 -5.61 -0.93
C THR A 42 21.25 -6.39 -0.90
N ILE A 43 21.08 -7.27 -1.88
CA ILE A 43 20.04 -8.30 -1.91
C ILE A 43 20.46 -9.38 -0.92
N CYS A 44 19.76 -9.51 0.20
CA CYS A 44 19.93 -10.65 1.11
C CYS A 44 18.63 -11.44 1.20
N GLY A 45 18.74 -12.73 0.86
CA GLY A 45 17.78 -13.78 1.21
C GLY A 45 17.89 -14.16 2.69
N ASP A 46 16.91 -14.92 3.13
CA ASP A 46 16.64 -15.32 4.52
C ASP A 46 17.85 -15.90 5.28
N THR A 47 17.98 -15.55 6.57
CA THR A 47 18.31 -16.47 7.69
C THR A 47 18.18 -15.75 9.04
N ILE A 48 17.48 -16.41 9.98
CA ILE A 48 17.19 -16.07 11.39
C ILE A 48 18.47 -15.94 12.23
N GLN A 49 18.56 -14.95 13.16
CA GLN A 49 19.06 -15.14 14.54
C GLN A 49 18.54 -14.07 15.54
N ASN A 50 17.71 -14.56 16.46
CA ASN A 50 17.51 -14.25 17.88
C ASN A 50 18.51 -13.29 18.57
N GLN A 51 17.99 -12.28 19.30
CA GLN A 51 18.52 -11.89 20.62
C GLN A 51 17.39 -11.45 21.57
N ASN A 52 17.20 -12.25 22.62
CA ASN A 52 16.48 -11.90 23.83
C ASN A 52 17.28 -10.87 24.66
N SER A 53 16.60 -9.85 25.17
CA SER A 53 17.00 -9.14 26.38
C SER A 53 15.76 -8.76 27.17
N SER A 54 15.55 -9.50 28.25
CA SER A 54 14.52 -9.29 29.26
C SER A 54 14.99 -8.27 30.29
N THR A 55 14.22 -7.22 30.51
CA THR A 55 14.17 -6.50 31.78
C THR A 55 12.73 -6.14 32.09
N ASP A 56 12.23 -6.77 33.15
CA ASP A 56 10.91 -6.60 33.77
C ASP A 56 10.88 -5.28 34.56
N MET A 57 9.88 -4.42 34.30
CA MET A 57 9.42 -3.39 35.22
C MET A 57 7.93 -3.09 34.96
N GLN A 58 7.09 -3.64 35.84
CA GLN A 58 5.68 -3.31 35.97
C GLN A 58 5.46 -1.80 36.19
N SER A 59 4.62 -1.16 35.37
CA SER A 59 3.68 -0.14 35.88
C SER A 59 2.56 0.16 34.88
N HIS A 60 1.33 0.05 35.38
CA HIS A 60 0.10 0.64 34.85
C HIS A 60 -0.35 0.18 33.44
N LEU A 61 -1.15 -0.90 33.37
CA LEU A 61 -1.96 -1.19 32.18
C LEU A 61 -3.04 -0.11 32.04
N GLN A 62 -2.66 1.02 31.45
CA GLN A 62 -3.59 1.76 30.61
C GLN A 62 -3.97 0.79 29.50
N LYS A 63 -5.25 0.38 29.43
CA LYS A 63 -5.77 -0.34 28.26
C LYS A 63 -5.53 0.57 27.06
N THR A 64 -4.43 0.37 26.36
CA THR A 64 -4.27 0.89 25.02
C THR A 64 -5.40 0.26 24.20
N PRO A 65 -6.20 1.06 23.47
CA PRO A 65 -7.21 0.50 22.60
C PRO A 65 -6.50 -0.47 21.64
N THR A 66 -6.89 -1.75 21.71
CA THR A 66 -6.36 -2.77 20.82
C THR A 66 -6.85 -2.46 19.41
N LEU A 67 -5.94 -2.13 18.51
CA LEU A 67 -6.25 -1.93 17.10
C LEU A 67 -6.40 -3.30 16.44
N HIS A 68 -7.58 -3.58 15.91
CA HIS A 68 -7.93 -4.81 15.24
C HIS A 68 -7.86 -4.60 13.73
N HIS A 69 -6.68 -4.80 13.16
CA HIS A 69 -6.43 -4.60 11.73
C HIS A 69 -6.22 -5.95 11.04
N ASP A 70 -7.28 -6.47 10.42
CA ASP A 70 -7.14 -7.61 9.52
C ASP A 70 -6.89 -7.11 8.09
N LEU A 71 -5.60 -7.05 7.76
CA LEU A 71 -5.08 -6.65 6.46
C LEU A 71 -4.38 -7.82 5.76
N SER A 72 -4.69 -9.06 6.14
CA SER A 72 -4.03 -10.28 5.62
C SER A 72 -4.15 -10.43 4.10
N GLU A 73 -5.31 -10.06 3.55
CA GLU A 73 -5.59 -10.06 2.11
C GLU A 73 -5.15 -8.77 1.39
N MET A 74 -4.66 -7.77 2.12
CA MET A 74 -4.26 -6.50 1.53
C MET A 74 -2.95 -6.69 0.74
N PRO A 75 -2.91 -6.32 -0.56
CA PRO A 75 -1.69 -6.46 -1.34
C PRO A 75 -0.60 -5.53 -0.81
N ASN A 76 0.66 -5.98 -0.91
CA ASN A 76 1.80 -5.14 -0.58
C ASN A 76 1.86 -3.92 -1.49
N LEU A 77 2.05 -2.76 -0.88
CA LEU A 77 2.25 -1.54 -1.64
C LEU A 77 3.68 -1.50 -2.18
N GLY A 78 3.80 -1.44 -3.50
CA GLY A 78 5.05 -1.12 -4.17
C GLY A 78 5.37 0.38 -4.13
N ARG A 79 5.99 0.88 -5.20
CA ARG A 79 6.19 2.32 -5.34
C ARG A 79 4.87 3.03 -5.68
N PHE A 80 4.56 4.11 -4.97
CA PHE A 80 3.37 4.93 -5.16
C PHE A 80 3.74 6.31 -5.72
N TYR A 81 3.12 6.73 -6.82
CA TYR A 81 3.44 7.97 -7.53
C TYR A 81 2.19 8.72 -7.98
N ASN A 82 2.25 10.05 -8.00
CA ASN A 82 1.36 10.94 -8.75
C ASN A 82 -0.15 10.75 -8.53
N ARG A 83 -0.57 10.46 -7.30
CA ARG A 83 -2.00 10.33 -6.91
C ARG A 83 -2.33 11.04 -5.60
N THR A 84 -1.51 12.02 -5.22
CA THR A 84 -1.60 12.71 -3.94
C THR A 84 -2.89 13.51 -3.82
N SER A 85 -3.36 14.14 -4.90
CA SER A 85 -4.62 14.90 -4.90
C SER A 85 -5.83 13.99 -4.65
N GLU A 86 -5.88 12.84 -5.31
CA GLU A 86 -6.94 11.86 -5.09
C GLU A 86 -6.88 11.30 -3.67
N LEU A 87 -5.68 10.98 -3.18
CA LEU A 87 -5.49 10.51 -1.81
C LEU A 87 -5.99 11.52 -0.76
N GLN A 88 -5.68 12.82 -0.95
CA GLN A 88 -6.16 13.88 -0.06
C GLN A 88 -7.69 14.02 -0.13
N ASN A 89 -8.28 13.94 -1.32
CA ASN A 89 -9.73 13.98 -1.48
C ASN A 89 -10.40 12.82 -0.72
N LEU A 90 -9.87 11.60 -0.83
CA LEU A 90 -10.37 10.43 -0.08
C LEU A 90 -10.32 10.67 1.43
N LYS A 91 -9.24 11.26 1.95
CA LYS A 91 -9.13 11.61 3.37
C LYS A 91 -10.17 12.64 3.80
N THR A 92 -10.39 13.69 3.00
CA THR A 92 -11.43 14.71 3.29
C THR A 92 -12.81 14.07 3.34
N LEU A 93 -13.14 13.21 2.37
CA LEU A 93 -14.43 12.51 2.35
C LEU A 93 -14.64 11.66 3.61
N ILE A 94 -13.59 10.99 4.09
CA ILE A 94 -13.65 10.13 5.28
C ILE A 94 -13.73 10.94 6.58
N PHE A 95 -12.86 11.95 6.77
CA PHE A 95 -12.72 12.62 8.06
C PHE A 95 -13.55 13.89 8.20
N THR A 96 -13.70 14.66 7.12
CA THR A 96 -14.44 15.92 7.11
C THR A 96 -15.90 15.66 6.79
N ASP A 97 -16.16 15.01 5.67
CA ASP A 97 -17.53 14.81 5.17
C ASP A 97 -18.19 13.58 5.81
N LYS A 98 -17.41 12.75 6.51
CA LYS A 98 -17.86 11.54 7.24
C LYS A 98 -18.64 10.58 6.34
N ALA A 99 -18.18 10.40 5.11
CA ALA A 99 -18.77 9.46 4.17
C ALA A 99 -18.70 8.03 4.73
N GLN A 100 -19.86 7.37 4.87
CA GLN A 100 -19.94 5.99 5.38
C GLN A 100 -19.63 4.94 4.31
N ILE A 101 -19.94 5.26 3.04
CA ILE A 101 -19.73 4.37 1.91
C ILE A 101 -19.05 5.18 0.82
N LEU A 102 -17.95 4.64 0.30
CA LEU A 102 -17.22 5.22 -0.80
C LEU A 102 -16.93 4.16 -1.86
N THR A 103 -17.19 4.50 -3.12
CA THR A 103 -16.91 3.62 -4.26
C THR A 103 -15.85 4.26 -5.12
N LEU A 104 -14.76 3.52 -5.38
CA LEU A 104 -13.71 3.97 -6.29
C LEU A 104 -13.86 3.30 -7.66
N THR A 105 -14.17 4.10 -8.69
CA THR A 105 -14.34 3.62 -10.06
C THR A 105 -13.18 4.07 -10.96
N GLY A 106 -12.94 3.35 -12.05
CA GLY A 106 -11.94 3.73 -13.05
C GLY A 106 -11.48 2.56 -13.90
N ILE A 107 -10.69 2.84 -14.93
CA ILE A 107 -10.16 1.83 -15.85
C ILE A 107 -9.30 0.77 -15.13
N ILE A 108 -9.18 -0.40 -15.75
CA ILE A 108 -8.29 -1.46 -15.26
C ILE A 108 -6.83 -0.98 -15.22
N GLY A 109 -6.07 -1.40 -14.20
CA GLY A 109 -4.64 -1.09 -14.10
C GLY A 109 -4.29 0.35 -13.72
N ILE A 110 -5.26 1.26 -13.53
CA ILE A 110 -4.99 2.65 -13.11
C ILE A 110 -4.47 2.79 -11.67
N GLY A 111 -4.33 1.69 -10.94
CA GLY A 111 -3.82 1.71 -9.56
C GLY A 111 -4.88 2.03 -8.50
N LYS A 112 -6.18 1.73 -8.74
CA LYS A 112 -7.23 1.88 -7.73
C LYS A 112 -6.89 1.15 -6.43
N THR A 113 -6.49 -0.11 -6.54
CA THR A 113 -6.08 -0.93 -5.39
C THR A 113 -4.89 -0.29 -4.68
N ALA A 114 -3.86 0.12 -5.41
CA ALA A 114 -2.70 0.79 -4.83
C ALA A 114 -3.06 2.10 -4.10
N LEU A 115 -4.00 2.88 -4.63
CA LEU A 115 -4.50 4.10 -3.98
C LEU A 115 -5.20 3.80 -2.65
N ILE A 116 -6.07 2.79 -2.61
CA ILE A 116 -6.75 2.40 -1.36
C ILE A 116 -5.76 1.76 -0.38
N THR A 117 -4.80 0.96 -0.85
CA THR A 117 -3.73 0.41 0.00
C THR A 117 -2.91 1.53 0.64
N GLN A 118 -2.49 2.55 -0.12
CA GLN A 118 -1.79 3.72 0.43
C GLN A 118 -2.65 4.45 1.46
N LEU A 119 -3.93 4.68 1.15
CA LEU A 119 -4.87 5.33 2.07
C LEU A 119 -4.97 4.57 3.39
N VAL A 120 -5.22 3.27 3.33
CA VAL A 120 -5.35 2.41 4.51
C VAL A 120 -4.07 2.44 5.35
N GLN A 121 -2.89 2.36 4.73
CA GLN A 121 -1.62 2.46 5.45
C GLN A 121 -1.49 3.77 6.24
N GLU A 122 -1.97 4.89 5.70
CA GLU A 122 -1.90 6.20 6.34
C GLU A 122 -2.97 6.41 7.42
N ILE A 123 -4.15 5.81 7.28
CA ILE A 123 -5.29 6.12 8.15
C ILE A 123 -5.69 5.01 9.12
N LYS A 124 -5.16 3.78 8.98
CA LYS A 124 -5.60 2.61 9.77
C LYS A 124 -5.60 2.86 11.28
N HIS A 125 -4.62 3.62 11.79
CA HIS A 125 -4.49 3.93 13.21
C HIS A 125 -5.59 4.84 13.76
N GLN A 126 -6.38 5.47 12.89
CA GLN A 126 -7.54 6.28 13.25
C GLN A 126 -8.81 5.45 13.47
N PHE A 127 -8.75 4.13 13.22
CA PHE A 127 -9.87 3.21 13.33
C PHE A 127 -9.52 2.04 14.25
N GLU A 128 -10.44 1.74 15.17
CA GLU A 128 -10.32 0.57 16.06
C GLU A 128 -10.33 -0.74 15.26
N TYR A 129 -11.14 -0.81 14.19
CA TYR A 129 -11.24 -1.97 13.30
C TYR A 129 -10.97 -1.56 11.86
N VAL A 130 -10.10 -2.31 11.18
CA VAL A 130 -9.87 -2.18 9.74
C VAL A 130 -9.81 -3.57 9.14
N ILE A 131 -10.59 -3.81 8.10
CA ILE A 131 -10.68 -5.11 7.45
C ILE A 131 -10.48 -4.93 5.96
N TRP A 132 -9.64 -5.77 5.36
CA TRP A 132 -9.51 -5.90 3.91
C TRP A 132 -10.02 -7.28 3.47
N ARG A 133 -10.96 -7.30 2.52
CA ARG A 133 -11.53 -8.54 1.95
C ARG A 133 -11.63 -8.47 0.45
N SER A 134 -11.22 -9.53 -0.23
CA SER A 134 -11.51 -9.79 -1.62
C SER A 134 -12.96 -10.25 -1.78
N LEU A 135 -13.67 -9.65 -2.74
CA LEU A 135 -15.03 -10.04 -3.08
C LEU A 135 -15.10 -10.86 -4.38
N GLU A 136 -13.95 -11.32 -4.90
CA GLU A 136 -13.88 -12.04 -6.17
C GLU A 136 -14.70 -13.33 -6.19
N THR A 137 -14.75 -14.04 -5.05
CA THR A 137 -15.51 -15.28 -4.90
C THR A 137 -17.01 -15.06 -4.65
N CYS A 138 -17.47 -13.80 -4.63
CA CYS A 138 -18.83 -13.40 -4.31
C CYS A 138 -19.37 -14.09 -3.04
N PRO A 139 -18.69 -13.96 -1.88
CA PRO A 139 -19.15 -14.59 -0.66
C PRO A 139 -20.53 -14.05 -0.26
N THR A 140 -21.40 -14.92 0.24
CA THR A 140 -22.66 -14.51 0.84
C THR A 140 -22.39 -13.65 2.08
N VAL A 141 -23.35 -12.81 2.46
CA VAL A 141 -23.26 -12.00 3.69
C VAL A 141 -23.00 -12.88 4.92
N ALA A 142 -23.62 -14.06 5.00
CA ALA A 142 -23.41 -15.00 6.10
C ALA A 142 -21.96 -15.52 6.14
N GLN A 143 -21.38 -15.87 4.99
CA GLN A 143 -19.98 -16.30 4.91
C GLN A 143 -19.02 -15.19 5.33
N MET A 144 -19.28 -13.96 4.90
CA MET A 144 -18.49 -12.80 5.30
C MET A 144 -18.59 -12.57 6.82
N GLN A 145 -19.79 -12.62 7.40
CA GLN A 145 -19.99 -12.45 8.84
C GLN A 145 -19.27 -13.51 9.67
N ASN A 146 -19.29 -14.77 9.23
CA ASN A 146 -18.59 -15.85 9.92
C ASN A 146 -17.07 -15.64 9.89
N SER A 147 -16.52 -15.27 8.73
CA SER A 147 -15.08 -15.00 8.58
C SER A 147 -14.54 -13.86 9.46
N LEU A 148 -15.41 -12.99 9.97
CA LEU A 148 -15.04 -11.90 10.89
C LEU A 148 -15.15 -12.28 12.37
N ARG A 149 -15.81 -13.41 12.68
CA ARG A 149 -15.95 -13.92 14.05
C ARG A 149 -14.80 -14.83 14.43
N ASP A 150 -14.27 -15.57 13.47
CA ASP A 150 -13.23 -16.57 13.69
C ASP A 150 -11.87 -15.94 14.08
N ASP A 151 -11.64 -14.66 13.76
CA ASP A 151 -10.41 -13.91 14.12
C ASP A 151 -10.37 -13.48 15.62
N LYS A 152 -11.33 -13.91 16.45
CA LYS A 152 -11.52 -13.44 17.83
C LYS A 152 -11.25 -14.48 18.92
N GLU A 153 -10.78 -15.68 18.57
CA GLU A 153 -10.29 -16.72 19.51
C GLU A 153 -8.77 -16.69 19.67
#